data_AF-A0A965FNP8-F1
#
_entry.id   AF-A0A965FNP8-F1
#
_cell.length_a   1.000
_cell.length_b   1.000
_cell.length_c   1.000
_cell.angle_alpha   90.00
_cell.angle_beta   90.00
_cell.angle_gamma   90.00
#
_symmetry.space_group_name_H-M   'P 1'
#
loop_
_entity.id
_entity.type
_entity.pdbx_description
1 polymer ?
#
loop_
_entity_poly.entity_id
_entity_poly.type
_entity_poly.pdbx_seq_one_letter_code
_entity_poly.pdbx_strand_id
1 'polypeptide(L)'
;MSFQLVQQQFVSQKYFKPRPSIVLLLIFCFLTGVLSHLIIYFHQLNEGIRVVHSLFMGLCYDLMIASLITFFAIIFLFCLRSKFERLIIILFFFIYSAIWFIDINYYFVFGTHIPFHTLEYLDQLDNFTSNILDIFGNYTFVVILIIPNILFFLFTWFYLRKNLRLSNINLGITLFYLIFLGSISGVYPNSYVAKNMNDPLTSSAVNYFYWSRKVTNDAKINKPTNAL
;
A
#
# COMPACT_ATOMS: atom_id res chain seq x y z
N MET A 1 -3.86 -49.73 -7.16
CA MET A 1 -4.77 -48.56 -7.07
C MET A 1 -4.19 -47.40 -6.25
N SER A 2 -2.87 -47.29 -6.05
CA SER A 2 -2.27 -46.32 -5.09
C SER A 2 -1.44 -45.19 -5.74
N PHE A 3 -0.79 -45.43 -6.87
CA PHE A 3 0.10 -44.42 -7.48
C PHE A 3 -0.66 -43.28 -8.18
N GLN A 4 -1.76 -43.60 -8.87
CA GLN A 4 -2.58 -42.60 -9.57
C GLN A 4 -3.31 -41.65 -8.61
N LEU A 5 -3.75 -42.14 -7.43
CA LEU A 5 -4.38 -41.31 -6.40
C LEU A 5 -3.38 -40.35 -5.74
N VAL A 6 -2.17 -40.83 -5.44
CA VAL A 6 -1.08 -39.98 -4.92
C VAL A 6 -0.71 -38.92 -5.95
N GLN A 7 -0.59 -39.29 -7.23
CA GLN A 7 -0.27 -38.35 -8.29
C GLN A 7 -1.40 -37.34 -8.54
N GLN A 8 -2.67 -37.73 -8.45
CA GLN A 8 -3.81 -36.80 -8.51
C GLN A 8 -3.87 -35.85 -7.31
N GLN A 9 -3.58 -36.32 -6.08
CA GLN A 9 -3.46 -35.45 -4.90
C GLN A 9 -2.31 -34.45 -5.04
N PHE A 10 -1.15 -34.87 -5.55
CA PHE A 10 -0.02 -33.97 -5.82
C PHE A 10 -0.33 -32.95 -6.92
N VAL A 11 -1.12 -33.34 -7.92
CA VAL A 11 -1.55 -32.44 -9.00
C VAL A 11 -2.61 -31.45 -8.51
N SER A 12 -3.59 -31.87 -7.70
CA SER A 12 -4.63 -30.96 -7.18
C SER A 12 -4.07 -29.94 -6.17
N GLN A 13 -3.12 -30.34 -5.32
CA GLN A 13 -2.42 -29.44 -4.39
C GLN A 13 -1.59 -28.35 -5.09
N LYS A 14 -1.22 -28.55 -6.36
CA LYS A 14 -0.45 -27.58 -7.14
C LYS A 14 -1.31 -26.43 -7.67
N TYR A 15 -2.60 -26.68 -7.88
CA TYR A 15 -3.55 -25.69 -8.43
C TYR A 15 -4.29 -24.91 -7.34
N PHE A 16 -4.44 -25.46 -6.14
CA PHE A 16 -5.13 -24.81 -5.01
C PHE A 16 -4.25 -23.87 -4.16
N LYS A 17 -3.27 -23.21 -4.78
CA LYS A 17 -2.37 -22.28 -4.08
C LYS A 17 -2.40 -20.90 -4.72
N PRO A 18 -2.45 -19.81 -3.95
CA PRO A 18 -2.39 -18.47 -4.51
C PRO A 18 -1.08 -18.27 -5.28
N ARG A 19 -1.16 -17.46 -6.34
CA ARG A 19 -0.02 -17.06 -7.17
C ARG A 19 1.09 -16.45 -6.29
N PRO A 20 2.28 -17.07 -6.21
CA PRO A 20 3.29 -16.70 -5.24
C PRO A 20 3.84 -15.27 -5.38
N SER A 21 3.93 -14.76 -6.61
CA SER A 21 4.36 -13.39 -6.91
C SER A 21 3.43 -12.33 -6.33
N ILE A 22 2.12 -12.57 -6.39
CA ILE A 22 1.12 -11.66 -5.84
C ILE A 22 1.10 -11.72 -4.33
N VAL A 23 1.26 -12.93 -3.76
CA VAL A 23 1.39 -13.08 -2.30
C VAL A 23 2.63 -12.35 -1.80
N LEU A 24 3.74 -12.44 -2.52
CA LEU A 24 4.96 -11.71 -2.18
C LEU A 24 4.73 -10.19 -2.23
N LEU A 25 4.10 -9.69 -3.30
CA LEU A 25 3.74 -8.28 -3.42
C LEU A 25 2.83 -7.83 -2.26
N LEU A 26 1.84 -8.63 -1.90
CA LEU A 26 0.91 -8.35 -0.79
C LEU A 26 1.65 -8.21 0.54
N ILE A 27 2.51 -9.17 0.86
CA ILE A 27 3.30 -9.16 2.10
C ILE A 27 4.17 -7.92 2.16
N PHE A 28 4.89 -7.61 1.08
CA PHE A 28 5.78 -6.45 1.06
C PHE A 28 5.01 -5.12 1.11
N CYS A 29 3.91 -4.97 0.37
CA CYS A 29 3.06 -3.79 0.45
C CYS A 29 2.50 -3.58 1.87
N PHE A 30 2.06 -4.66 2.52
CA PHE A 30 1.56 -4.61 3.89
C PHE A 30 2.67 -4.22 4.87
N LEU A 31 3.83 -4.87 4.80
CA LEU A 31 4.97 -4.58 5.68
C LEU A 31 5.47 -3.13 5.53
N THR A 32 5.48 -2.57 4.32
CA THR A 32 5.85 -1.16 4.11
C THR A 32 4.84 -0.20 4.78
N GLY A 33 3.54 -0.48 4.67
CA GLY A 33 2.51 0.31 5.37
C GLY A 33 2.65 0.21 6.89
N VAL A 34 2.82 -1.01 7.41
CA VAL A 34 3.06 -1.28 8.83
C VAL A 34 4.28 -0.52 9.32
N LEU A 35 5.38 -0.53 8.56
CA LEU A 35 6.60 0.17 8.91
C LEU A 35 6.37 1.69 8.99
N SER A 36 5.60 2.25 8.06
CA SER A 36 5.23 3.68 8.10
C SER A 36 4.39 4.01 9.34
N HIS A 37 3.34 3.24 9.63
CA HIS A 37 2.51 3.45 10.82
C HIS A 37 3.27 3.25 12.13
N LEU A 38 4.25 2.33 12.17
CA LEU A 38 5.11 2.15 13.34
C LEU A 38 6.02 3.36 13.55
N ILE A 39 6.59 3.93 12.47
CA ILE A 39 7.38 5.16 12.59
C ILE A 39 6.51 6.31 13.11
N ILE A 40 5.28 6.47 12.58
CA ILE A 40 4.31 7.46 13.05
C ILE A 40 3.97 7.24 14.53
N TYR A 41 3.68 6.00 14.92
CA TYR A 41 3.37 5.62 16.30
C TYR A 41 4.48 6.03 17.28
N PHE A 42 5.73 5.69 16.97
CA PHE A 42 6.87 6.04 17.82
C PHE A 42 7.19 7.54 17.79
N HIS A 43 6.80 8.26 16.73
CA HIS A 43 6.96 9.72 16.65
C HIS A 43 5.94 10.48 17.52
N GLN A 44 4.70 9.99 17.64
CA GLN A 44 3.63 10.71 18.34
C GLN A 44 3.80 10.78 19.87
N LEU A 45 4.74 10.01 20.46
CA LEU A 45 5.07 9.98 21.91
C LEU A 45 3.87 9.85 22.88
N ASN A 46 2.67 9.54 22.38
CA ASN A 46 1.45 9.46 23.15
C ASN A 46 1.22 8.02 23.62
N GLU A 47 0.94 7.85 24.91
CA GLU A 47 0.67 6.54 25.51
C GLU A 47 -0.83 6.33 25.79
N GLY A 48 -1.29 5.09 25.63
CA GLY A 48 -2.64 4.68 26.06
C GLY A 48 -3.34 3.69 25.12
N ILE A 49 -4.38 3.03 25.63
CA ILE A 49 -5.18 2.04 24.90
C ILE A 49 -5.77 2.63 23.61
N ARG A 50 -6.13 3.91 23.63
CA ARG A 50 -6.67 4.61 22.46
C ARG A 50 -5.66 4.69 21.32
N VAL A 51 -4.38 4.91 21.61
CA VAL A 51 -3.31 5.00 20.61
C VAL A 51 -3.04 3.63 19.99
N VAL A 52 -3.06 2.56 20.81
CA VAL A 52 -2.93 1.18 20.32
C VAL A 52 -4.12 0.80 19.43
N HIS A 53 -5.34 1.19 19.82
CA HIS A 53 -6.52 0.99 18.99
C HIS A 53 -6.40 1.75 17.66
N SER A 54 -5.93 3.00 17.71
CA SER A 54 -5.68 3.80 16.51
C SER A 54 -4.69 3.10 15.56
N LEU A 55 -3.56 2.62 16.09
CA LEU A 55 -2.58 1.86 15.33
C LEU A 55 -3.20 0.62 14.69
N PHE A 56 -4.01 -0.16 15.43
CA PHE A 56 -4.69 -1.33 14.89
C PHE A 56 -5.59 -0.98 13.70
N MET A 57 -6.30 0.16 13.77
CA MET A 57 -7.12 0.66 12.66
C MET A 57 -6.27 1.02 11.43
N GLY A 58 -5.14 1.69 11.64
CA GLY A 58 -4.17 1.99 10.58
C GLY A 58 -3.64 0.71 9.91
N LEU A 59 -3.24 -0.29 10.69
CA LEU A 59 -2.77 -1.58 10.18
C LEU A 59 -3.85 -2.33 9.38
N CYS A 60 -5.12 -2.26 9.80
CA CYS A 60 -6.23 -2.80 9.01
C CYS A 60 -6.35 -2.11 7.64
N TYR A 61 -6.20 -0.78 7.60
CA TYR A 61 -6.17 -0.06 6.34
C TYR A 61 -4.95 -0.38 5.47
N ASP A 62 -3.78 -0.60 6.06
CA ASP A 62 -2.59 -1.04 5.32
C ASP A 62 -2.84 -2.38 4.63
N LEU A 63 -3.46 -3.33 5.31
CA LEU A 63 -3.80 -4.63 4.73
C LEU A 63 -4.84 -4.49 3.61
N MET A 64 -5.83 -3.62 3.81
CA MET A 64 -6.84 -3.30 2.79
C MET A 64 -6.19 -2.70 1.54
N ILE A 65 -5.30 -1.71 1.70
CA ILE A 65 -4.61 -1.06 0.58
C ILE A 65 -3.65 -2.04 -0.10
N ALA A 66 -2.87 -2.82 0.66
CA ALA A 66 -2.00 -3.83 0.08
C ALA A 66 -2.81 -4.83 -0.76
N SER A 67 -4.01 -5.22 -0.30
CA SER A 67 -4.95 -6.05 -1.05
C SER A 67 -5.46 -5.37 -2.32
N LEU A 68 -5.72 -4.05 -2.27
CA LEU A 68 -6.15 -3.27 -3.43
C LEU A 68 -5.05 -3.11 -4.49
N ILE A 69 -3.82 -2.77 -4.06
CA ILE A 69 -2.67 -2.61 -4.96
C ILE A 69 -2.33 -3.94 -5.65
N THR A 70 -2.36 -5.04 -4.90
CA THR A 70 -2.12 -6.38 -5.46
C THR A 70 -3.25 -6.84 -6.37
N PHE A 71 -4.50 -6.44 -6.08
CA PHE A 71 -5.63 -6.66 -6.98
C PHE A 71 -5.42 -5.96 -8.32
N PHE A 72 -4.99 -4.68 -8.32
CA PHE A 72 -4.64 -3.99 -9.55
C PHE A 72 -3.47 -4.66 -10.28
N ALA A 73 -2.45 -5.12 -9.56
CA ALA A 73 -1.35 -5.86 -10.16
C ALA A 73 -1.85 -7.14 -10.88
N ILE A 74 -2.81 -7.89 -10.31
CA ILE A 74 -3.42 -9.05 -10.98
C ILE A 74 -4.09 -8.65 -12.29
N ILE A 75 -4.87 -7.56 -12.31
CA ILE A 75 -5.54 -7.06 -13.51
C ILE A 75 -4.49 -6.74 -14.59
N PHE A 76 -3.42 -6.04 -14.22
CA PHE A 76 -2.31 -5.72 -15.14
C PHE A 76 -1.63 -6.98 -15.67
N LEU A 77 -1.40 -8.00 -14.83
CA LEU A 77 -0.84 -9.28 -15.28
C LEU A 77 -1.75 -10.01 -16.26
N PHE A 78 -3.06 -9.87 -16.13
CA PHE A 78 -4.03 -10.43 -17.07
C PHE A 78 -3.94 -9.73 -18.43
N CYS A 79 -3.87 -8.39 -18.44
CA CYS A 79 -3.77 -7.59 -19.68
C CYS A 79 -2.43 -7.74 -20.41
N LEU A 80 -1.30 -7.65 -19.69
CA LEU A 80 0.05 -7.57 -20.28
C LEU A 80 0.73 -8.94 -20.48
N ARG A 81 0.01 -10.03 -20.18
CA ARG A 81 0.48 -11.42 -20.17
C ARG A 81 1.60 -11.70 -19.15
N SER A 82 1.65 -12.96 -18.69
CA SER A 82 2.55 -13.44 -17.63
C SER A 82 4.06 -13.30 -17.92
N LYS A 83 4.48 -13.00 -19.15
CA LYS A 83 5.90 -12.88 -19.51
C LYS A 83 6.61 -11.73 -18.79
N PHE A 84 5.89 -10.66 -18.48
CA PHE A 84 6.42 -9.49 -17.79
C PHE A 84 6.11 -9.47 -16.29
N GLU A 85 5.67 -10.59 -15.72
CA GLU A 85 5.17 -10.66 -14.35
C GLU A 85 6.12 -10.07 -13.32
N ARG A 86 7.40 -10.45 -13.37
CA ARG A 86 8.43 -9.95 -12.46
C ARG A 86 8.62 -8.43 -12.58
N LEU A 87 8.66 -7.92 -13.82
CA LEU A 87 8.81 -6.49 -14.06
C LEU A 87 7.61 -5.71 -13.52
N ILE A 88 6.40 -6.21 -13.78
CA ILE A 88 5.16 -5.59 -13.34
C ILE A 88 5.11 -5.52 -11.82
N ILE A 89 5.31 -6.63 -11.10
CA ILE A 89 5.23 -6.62 -9.63
C ILE A 89 6.33 -5.74 -9.00
N ILE A 90 7.55 -5.72 -9.57
CA ILE A 90 8.65 -4.84 -9.12
C ILE A 90 8.25 -3.38 -9.30
N LEU A 91 7.70 -3.02 -10.46
CA LEU A 91 7.26 -1.65 -10.72
C LEU A 91 6.14 -1.22 -9.79
N PHE A 92 5.14 -2.09 -9.56
CA PHE A 92 4.05 -1.82 -8.63
C PHE A 92 4.58 -1.57 -7.21
N PHE A 93 5.49 -2.41 -6.73
CA PHE A 93 6.07 -2.23 -5.40
C PHE A 93 6.94 -0.97 -5.29
N PHE A 94 7.72 -0.66 -6.32
CA PHE A 94 8.53 0.56 -6.38
C PHE A 94 7.67 1.82 -6.32
N ILE A 95 6.62 1.89 -7.14
CA ILE A 95 5.69 3.04 -7.12
C ILE A 95 5.00 3.15 -5.76
N TYR A 96 4.55 2.03 -5.20
CA TYR A 96 3.88 2.00 -3.90
C TYR A 96 4.77 2.50 -2.77
N SER A 97 6.01 2.00 -2.68
CA SER A 97 6.98 2.44 -1.68
C SER A 97 7.42 3.89 -1.86
N ALA A 98 7.50 4.39 -3.10
CA ALA A 98 7.75 5.81 -3.38
C ALA A 98 6.61 6.71 -2.86
N ILE A 99 5.35 6.32 -3.07
CA ILE A 99 4.20 7.05 -2.53
C ILE A 99 4.25 7.08 -0.99
N TRP A 100 4.54 5.95 -0.34
CA TRP A 100 4.69 5.90 1.12
C TRP A 100 5.86 6.74 1.63
N PHE A 101 6.98 6.78 0.91
CA PHE A 101 8.10 7.65 1.25
C PHE A 101 7.72 9.13 1.17
N ILE A 102 6.97 9.55 0.14
CA ILE A 102 6.50 10.94 0.04
C ILE A 102 5.52 11.23 1.18
N ASP A 103 4.60 10.31 1.46
CA ASP A 103 3.58 10.48 2.50
C ASP A 103 4.15 10.59 3.91
N ILE A 104 5.12 9.74 4.28
CA ILE A 104 5.73 9.83 5.61
C ILE A 104 6.54 11.12 5.80
N ASN A 105 7.16 11.64 4.73
CA ASN A 105 7.85 12.93 4.80
C ASN A 105 6.86 14.09 4.86
N TYR A 106 5.75 14.00 4.14
CA TYR A 106 4.65 14.95 4.27
C TYR A 106 4.12 14.96 5.72
N TYR A 107 3.93 13.80 6.33
CA TYR A 107 3.56 13.68 7.74
C TYR A 107 4.55 14.37 8.68
N PHE A 108 5.86 14.22 8.48
CA PHE A 108 6.84 14.89 9.34
C PHE A 108 6.82 16.42 9.25
N VAL A 109 6.35 16.98 8.13
CA VAL A 109 6.24 18.43 7.94
C VAL A 109 4.89 18.96 8.42
N PHE A 110 3.79 18.26 8.10
CA PHE A 110 2.42 18.77 8.27
C PHE A 110 1.58 18.02 9.31
N GLY A 111 2.11 16.95 9.91
CA GLY A 111 1.43 16.16 10.95
C GLY A 111 0.22 15.35 10.47
N THR A 112 0.00 15.25 9.16
CA THR A 112 -1.14 14.55 8.53
C THR A 112 -0.69 13.82 7.27
N HIS A 113 -1.52 12.94 6.70
CA HIS A 113 -1.25 12.31 5.40
C HIS A 113 -1.48 13.26 4.24
N ILE A 114 -1.00 12.89 3.05
CA ILE A 114 -1.17 13.67 1.82
C ILE A 114 -2.67 13.77 1.43
N PRO A 115 -3.27 14.98 1.38
CA PRO A 115 -4.66 15.16 0.98
C PRO A 115 -4.86 15.06 -0.54
N PHE A 116 -6.11 14.97 -1.01
CA PHE A 116 -6.46 14.96 -2.44
C PHE A 116 -6.04 16.24 -3.16
N HIS A 117 -6.21 17.37 -2.50
CA HIS A 117 -5.90 18.70 -3.02
C HIS A 117 -4.49 19.12 -2.59
N THR A 118 -3.48 18.49 -3.16
CA THR A 118 -2.06 18.87 -2.97
C THR A 118 -1.66 20.13 -3.74
N LEU A 119 -2.53 20.65 -4.61
CA LEU A 119 -2.24 21.85 -5.40
C LEU A 119 -2.01 23.09 -4.52
N GLU A 120 -2.66 23.20 -3.36
CA GLU A 120 -2.45 24.32 -2.43
C GLU A 120 -1.05 24.33 -1.80
N TYR A 121 -0.34 23.19 -1.80
CA TYR A 121 0.99 23.07 -1.21
C TYR A 121 2.12 23.15 -2.23
N LEU A 122 1.80 23.16 -3.54
CA LEU A 122 2.78 23.54 -4.57
C LEU A 122 3.20 25.01 -4.42
N ASP A 123 2.41 25.84 -3.75
CA ASP A 123 2.77 27.23 -3.41
C ASP A 123 3.66 27.32 -2.15
N GLN A 124 3.87 26.21 -1.44
CA GLN A 124 4.76 26.11 -0.26
C GLN A 124 5.99 25.25 -0.55
N LEU A 125 6.46 25.23 -1.81
CA LEU A 125 7.66 24.50 -2.24
C LEU A 125 8.90 24.82 -1.40
N ASP A 126 8.97 26.02 -0.83
CA ASP A 126 10.04 26.46 0.07
C ASP A 126 10.16 25.60 1.34
N ASN A 127 9.07 24.95 1.78
CA ASN A 127 9.09 23.99 2.89
C ASN A 127 9.60 22.60 2.47
N PHE A 128 9.70 22.34 1.16
CA PHE A 128 10.20 21.09 0.58
C PHE A 128 11.61 21.21 0.00
N THR A 129 12.28 22.37 0.14
CA THR A 129 13.65 22.60 -0.38
C THR A 129 14.67 21.76 0.37
N SER A 130 14.78 20.50 -0.01
CA SER A 130 15.84 19.59 0.40
C SER A 130 16.71 19.32 -0.80
N ASN A 131 18.04 19.37 -0.61
CA ASN A 131 18.97 18.94 -1.65
C ASN A 131 18.77 17.44 -1.89
N ILE A 132 19.03 16.95 -3.11
CA ILE A 132 19.02 15.51 -3.42
C ILE A 132 19.92 14.74 -2.43
N LEU A 133 21.03 15.34 -2.00
CA LEU A 133 21.91 14.75 -0.98
C LEU A 133 21.24 14.63 0.40
N ASP A 134 20.39 15.58 0.79
CA ASP A 134 19.66 15.54 2.05
C ASP A 134 18.58 14.45 2.03
N ILE A 135 17.98 14.19 0.87
CA ILE A 135 17.03 13.08 0.66
C ILE A 135 17.75 11.73 0.83
N PHE A 136 18.95 11.56 0.26
CA PHE A 136 19.74 10.34 0.44
C PHE A 136 20.21 10.14 1.88
N GLY A 137 20.40 11.22 2.64
CA GLY A 137 20.72 11.18 4.07
C GLY A 137 19.52 10.92 4.98
N ASN A 138 18.29 11.02 4.47
CA ASN A 138 17.08 10.84 5.27
C ASN A 138 16.86 9.36 5.58
N TYR A 139 16.77 9.01 6.87
CA TYR A 139 16.57 7.62 7.30
C TYR A 139 15.27 7.02 6.72
N THR A 140 14.21 7.82 6.54
CA THR A 140 12.94 7.36 5.97
C THR A 140 13.11 6.93 4.51
N PHE A 141 13.95 7.61 3.74
CA PHE A 141 14.28 7.23 2.37
C PHE A 141 14.93 5.84 2.34
N VAL A 142 15.90 5.60 3.22
CA VAL A 142 16.59 4.31 3.31
C VAL A 142 15.63 3.20 3.77
N VAL A 143 14.84 3.47 4.82
CA VAL A 143 14.02 2.46 5.51
C VAL A 143 12.71 2.13 4.77
N ILE A 144 12.08 3.11 4.12
CA ILE A 144 10.79 2.93 3.42
C ILE A 144 10.98 2.64 1.93
N LEU A 145 11.99 3.24 1.28
CA LEU A 145 12.22 3.06 -0.15
C LEU A 145 13.34 2.06 -0.44
N ILE A 146 14.58 2.34 -0.03
CA ILE A 146 15.75 1.59 -0.51
C ILE A 146 15.77 0.14 -0.01
N ILE A 147 15.77 -0.06 1.31
CA ILE A 147 15.87 -1.40 1.91
C ILE A 147 14.71 -2.30 1.44
N PRO A 148 13.43 -1.88 1.51
CA PRO A 148 12.32 -2.73 1.08
C PRO A 148 12.40 -3.08 -0.40
N ASN A 149 12.79 -2.15 -1.29
CA ASN A 149 12.91 -2.44 -2.72
C ASN A 149 14.06 -3.40 -3.04
N ILE A 150 15.22 -3.26 -2.38
CA ILE A 150 16.32 -4.20 -2.52
C ILE A 150 15.87 -5.60 -2.08
N LEU A 151 15.26 -5.70 -0.90
CA LEU A 151 14.74 -6.98 -0.40
C LEU A 151 13.70 -7.55 -1.36
N PHE A 152 12.72 -6.77 -1.80
CA PHE A 152 11.68 -7.23 -2.72
C PHE A 152 12.27 -7.72 -4.05
N PHE A 153 13.25 -7.00 -4.59
CA PHE A 153 13.96 -7.41 -5.80
C PHE A 153 14.68 -8.75 -5.59
N LEU A 154 15.43 -8.91 -4.50
CA LEU A 154 16.14 -10.16 -4.19
C LEU A 154 15.15 -11.33 -4.02
N PHE A 155 14.09 -11.16 -3.22
CA PHE A 155 13.06 -12.19 -3.04
C PHE A 155 12.38 -12.53 -4.36
N THR A 156 12.00 -11.54 -5.16
CA THR A 156 11.45 -11.74 -6.50
C THR A 156 12.41 -12.51 -7.40
N TRP A 157 13.70 -12.17 -7.38
CA TRP A 157 14.71 -12.78 -8.23
C TRP A 157 15.03 -14.22 -7.85
N PHE A 158 15.13 -14.53 -6.55
CA PHE A 158 15.47 -15.87 -6.07
C PHE A 158 14.26 -16.79 -5.95
N TYR A 159 13.15 -16.31 -5.39
CA TYR A 159 11.97 -17.12 -5.10
C TYR A 159 11.14 -17.42 -6.36
N LEU A 160 11.03 -16.47 -7.29
CA LEU A 160 10.25 -16.62 -8.53
C LEU A 160 11.10 -17.07 -9.73
N ARG A 161 12.39 -17.41 -9.53
CA ARG A 161 13.28 -17.90 -10.60
C ARG A 161 12.80 -19.20 -11.23
N LYS A 162 12.13 -20.05 -10.44
CA LYS A 162 11.54 -21.29 -10.93
C LYS A 162 10.32 -20.90 -11.77
N ASN A 163 10.39 -21.17 -13.09
CA ASN A 163 9.27 -21.07 -14.02
C ASN A 163 8.14 -22.03 -13.58
N LEU A 164 7.38 -21.63 -12.57
CA LEU A 164 6.14 -22.28 -12.19
C LEU A 164 5.16 -21.94 -13.31
N ARG A 165 4.91 -22.90 -14.22
CA ARG A 165 3.71 -22.89 -15.07
C ARG A 165 2.51 -22.84 -14.13
N LEU A 166 2.07 -21.63 -13.81
CA LEU A 166 0.93 -21.37 -12.93
C LEU A 166 -0.32 -21.25 -13.78
N SER A 167 -1.35 -21.98 -13.39
CA SER A 167 -2.63 -22.03 -14.08
C SER A 167 -3.45 -20.78 -13.79
N ASN A 168 -4.41 -20.47 -14.67
CA ASN A 168 -5.45 -19.46 -14.41
C ASN A 168 -6.26 -19.77 -13.14
N ILE A 169 -6.28 -21.03 -12.69
CA ILE A 169 -6.93 -21.44 -11.43
C ILE A 169 -6.24 -20.79 -10.21
N ASN A 170 -4.90 -20.78 -10.18
CA ASN A 170 -4.14 -20.15 -9.09
C ASN A 170 -4.43 -18.63 -9.00
N LEU A 171 -4.65 -17.99 -10.15
CA LEU A 171 -5.05 -16.59 -10.25
C LEU A 171 -6.45 -16.34 -9.66
N GLY A 172 -7.43 -17.16 -10.03
CA GLY A 172 -8.79 -17.06 -9.48
C GLY A 172 -8.82 -17.24 -7.95
N ILE A 173 -8.03 -18.19 -7.44
CA ILE A 173 -7.88 -18.41 -6.00
C ILE A 173 -7.25 -17.19 -5.33
N THR A 174 -6.16 -16.63 -5.88
CA THR A 174 -5.57 -15.39 -5.35
C THR A 174 -6.58 -14.26 -5.32
N LEU A 175 -7.37 -14.09 -6.39
CA LEU A 175 -8.36 -13.03 -6.48
C LEU A 175 -9.42 -13.16 -5.37
N PHE A 176 -9.89 -14.39 -5.12
CA PHE A 176 -10.80 -14.66 -3.99
C PHE A 176 -10.16 -14.28 -2.64
N TYR A 177 -8.91 -14.69 -2.39
CA TYR A 177 -8.21 -14.34 -1.15
C TYR A 177 -8.04 -12.83 -0.98
N LEU A 178 -7.69 -12.10 -2.04
CA LEU A 178 -7.51 -10.66 -1.99
C LEU A 178 -8.82 -9.92 -1.68
N ILE A 179 -9.92 -10.32 -2.32
CA ILE A 179 -11.24 -9.75 -2.04
C ILE A 179 -11.63 -10.02 -0.59
N PHE A 180 -11.45 -11.25 -0.12
CA PHE A 180 -11.79 -11.63 1.26
C PHE A 180 -10.96 -10.86 2.29
N LEU A 181 -9.63 -10.85 2.15
CA LEU A 181 -8.73 -10.15 3.07
C LEU A 181 -8.95 -8.64 3.04
N GLY A 182 -9.03 -8.05 1.84
CA GLY A 182 -9.29 -6.62 1.68
C GLY A 182 -10.64 -6.19 2.26
N SER A 183 -11.69 -7.00 2.07
CA SER A 183 -13.01 -6.70 2.61
C SER A 183 -13.00 -6.74 4.14
N ILE A 184 -12.53 -7.83 4.75
CA ILE A 184 -12.53 -8.01 6.21
C ILE A 184 -11.69 -6.94 6.91
N SER A 185 -10.49 -6.67 6.37
CA SER A 185 -9.62 -5.62 6.91
C SER A 185 -10.25 -4.24 6.77
N GLY A 186 -11.05 -3.99 5.74
CA GLY A 186 -11.73 -2.72 5.54
C GLY A 186 -13.01 -2.50 6.34
N VAL A 187 -13.77 -3.54 6.73
CA VAL A 187 -15.13 -3.37 7.29
C VAL A 187 -15.14 -2.48 8.54
N TYR A 188 -14.37 -2.89 9.55
CA TYR A 188 -14.36 -2.19 10.83
C TYR A 188 -13.81 -0.76 10.71
N PRO A 189 -12.61 -0.52 10.13
CA PRO A 189 -12.08 0.83 10.04
C PRO A 189 -12.92 1.75 9.16
N ASN A 190 -13.52 1.25 8.07
CA ASN A 190 -14.38 2.07 7.22
C ASN A 190 -15.65 2.55 7.94
N SER A 191 -16.12 1.84 8.97
CA SER A 191 -17.28 2.28 9.77
C SER A 191 -16.99 3.48 10.69
N TYR A 192 -15.71 3.80 10.92
CA TYR A 192 -15.25 4.91 11.76
C TYR A 192 -14.56 6.04 10.97
N VAL A 193 -14.60 6.02 9.63
CA VAL A 193 -13.87 6.97 8.75
C VAL A 193 -13.98 8.43 9.20
N ALA A 194 -15.20 8.91 9.44
CA ALA A 194 -15.42 10.32 9.79
C ALA A 194 -14.72 10.73 11.10
N LYS A 195 -14.50 9.79 12.03
CA LYS A 195 -13.81 10.03 13.30
C LYS A 195 -12.29 9.88 13.19
N ASN A 196 -11.84 9.13 12.19
CA ASN A 196 -10.47 8.68 12.02
C ASN A 196 -9.71 9.46 10.94
N MET A 197 -10.41 10.20 10.08
CA MET A 197 -9.81 10.82 8.91
C MET A 197 -8.62 11.72 9.26
N ASN A 198 -8.69 12.50 10.33
CA ASN A 198 -7.62 13.43 10.68
C ASN A 198 -6.55 12.83 11.60
N ASP A 199 -6.70 11.58 12.03
CA ASP A 199 -5.71 10.90 12.86
C ASP A 199 -4.77 10.07 11.95
N PRO A 200 -3.49 10.48 11.80
CA PRO A 200 -2.52 9.84 10.91
C PRO A 200 -2.05 8.47 11.42
N LEU A 201 -2.46 8.08 12.62
CA LEU A 201 -2.22 6.73 13.12
C LEU A 201 -3.37 5.77 12.75
N THR A 202 -4.58 6.31 12.51
CA THR A 202 -5.77 5.53 12.18
C THR A 202 -6.08 5.48 10.70
N SER A 203 -5.61 6.44 9.92
CA SER A 203 -5.85 6.55 8.49
C SER A 203 -4.57 6.22 7.75
N SER A 204 -4.70 5.86 6.48
CA SER A 204 -3.56 5.58 5.62
C SER A 204 -3.57 6.54 4.44
N ALA A 205 -2.39 6.80 3.85
CA ALA A 205 -2.20 7.77 2.77
C ALA A 205 -3.29 7.73 1.70
N VAL A 206 -3.55 6.54 1.12
CA VAL A 206 -4.52 6.36 0.03
C VAL A 206 -5.95 6.61 0.48
N ASN A 207 -6.31 6.21 1.70
CA ASN A 207 -7.64 6.46 2.23
C ASN A 207 -7.84 7.94 2.55
N TYR A 208 -6.87 8.56 3.20
CA TYR A 208 -6.91 9.99 3.48
C TYR A 208 -7.01 10.81 2.19
N PHE A 209 -6.20 10.47 1.18
CA PHE A 209 -6.28 11.03 -0.17
C PHE A 209 -7.67 10.84 -0.78
N TYR A 210 -8.26 9.65 -0.72
CA TYR A 210 -9.60 9.43 -1.29
C TYR A 210 -10.70 10.19 -0.55
N TRP A 211 -10.65 10.29 0.78
CA TRP A 211 -11.73 10.89 1.57
C TRP A 211 -11.68 12.41 1.60
N SER A 212 -10.48 13.00 1.59
CA SER A 212 -10.28 14.46 1.58
C SER A 212 -10.83 15.16 0.33
N ARG A 213 -11.09 14.43 -0.77
CA ARG A 213 -11.75 14.96 -1.99
C ARG A 213 -13.14 15.58 -1.75
N LYS A 214 -13.81 15.20 -0.65
CA LYS A 214 -15.18 15.64 -0.34
C LYS A 214 -15.24 16.85 0.58
N VAL A 215 -14.13 17.20 1.23
CA VAL A 215 -14.08 18.25 2.26
C VAL A 215 -14.25 19.65 1.64
N THR A 216 -13.91 19.84 0.36
CA THR A 216 -13.92 21.14 -0.32
C THR A 216 -15.12 21.38 -1.24
N ASN A 217 -15.92 20.36 -1.57
CA ASN A 217 -17.09 20.52 -2.44
C ASN A 217 -18.24 21.33 -1.81
N ASP A 218 -18.14 21.69 -0.52
CA ASP A 218 -19.17 22.47 0.18
C ASP A 218 -18.94 23.99 0.12
N ALA A 219 -17.83 24.47 -0.45
CA ALA A 219 -17.65 25.90 -0.72
C ALA A 219 -18.10 26.25 -2.15
N LYS A 220 -19.31 26.81 -2.30
CA LYS A 220 -19.68 27.51 -3.54
C LYS A 220 -18.62 28.57 -3.82
N ILE A 221 -17.83 28.39 -4.88
CA ILE A 221 -16.93 29.42 -5.40
C ILE A 221 -17.80 30.60 -5.83
N ASN A 222 -17.91 31.61 -4.97
CA ASN A 222 -18.53 32.87 -5.31
C ASN A 222 -17.57 33.61 -6.24
N LYS A 223 -18.10 34.12 -7.35
CA LYS A 223 -17.36 34.90 -8.35
C LYS A 223 -16.63 36.05 -7.63
N PRO A 224 -15.32 36.25 -7.81
CA PRO A 224 -14.61 37.35 -7.16
C PRO A 224 -15.22 38.67 -7.63
N THR A 225 -15.76 39.46 -6.70
CA THR A 225 -16.45 40.72 -7.00
C THR A 225 -15.49 41.88 -7.21
N ASN A 226 -14.21 41.76 -6.84
CA ASN A 226 -13.22 42.80 -7.02
C ASN A 226 -11.94 42.18 -7.59
N ALA A 227 -11.53 42.65 -8.77
CA ALA A 227 -10.18 42.47 -9.27
C ALA A 227 -9.26 43.44 -8.51
N LEU A 228 -8.17 42.93 -7.94
CA LEU A 228 -7.03 43.73 -7.48
C LEU A 228 -6.14 44.09 -8.67
#